data_AF-A0A2A5WK23-F1
#
_entry.id   AF-A0A2A5WK23-F1
#
_cell.length_a   1.000
_cell.length_b   1.000
_cell.length_c   1.000
_cell.angle_alpha   90.00
_cell.angle_beta   90.00
_cell.angle_gamma   90.00
#
_symmetry.space_group_name_H-M   'P 1'
#
loop_
_entity.id
_entity.type
_entity.pdbx_description
1 polymer ?
#
loop_
_entity_poly.entity_id
_entity_poly.type
_entity_poly.pdbx_seq_one_letter_code
_entity_poly.pdbx_strand_id
1 'polypeptide(L)'
;MLLATIAGAIGLLILVNTASVIALAAGFLLHQIAWNFGIAFIYGAIAQVSNQSGSEILAPGSQSLGTALGPILAGLLASSVNLDAVIWVSILGMIAGSLILFLTREAHSPRS
;
A
#
# COMPACT_ATOMS: atom_id res chain seq x y z
N MET A 1 -10.45 3.74 -1.47
CA MET A 1 -8.99 3.77 -1.27
C MET A 1 -8.57 4.61 -0.06
N LEU A 2 -8.98 5.88 0.06
CA LEU A 2 -8.59 6.74 1.18
C LEU A 2 -8.75 6.11 2.59
N LEU A 3 -9.90 5.48 2.87
CA LEU A 3 -10.14 4.79 4.14
C LEU A 3 -9.16 3.64 4.39
N ALA A 4 -8.80 2.88 3.35
CA ALA A 4 -7.81 1.81 3.45
C ALA A 4 -6.41 2.38 3.73
N THR A 5 -6.05 3.49 3.09
CA THR A 5 -4.77 4.18 3.35
C THR A 5 -4.69 4.67 4.81
N ILE A 6 -5.75 5.30 5.31
CA ILE A 6 -5.83 5.78 6.70
C ILE A 6 -5.75 4.60 7.68
N ALA A 7 -6.57 3.57 7.49
CA ALA A 7 -6.58 2.39 8.36
C ALA A 7 -5.23 1.67 8.35
N GLY A 8 -4.61 1.52 7.18
CA GLY A 8 -3.29 0.89 7.04
C GLY A 8 -2.19 1.69 7.70
N ALA A 9 -2.21 3.03 7.60
CA ALA A 9 -1.28 3.90 8.29
C ALA A 9 -1.45 3.84 9.82
N ILE A 10 -2.69 3.83 10.31
CA ILE A 10 -2.99 3.65 11.74
C ILE A 10 -2.43 2.30 12.23
N GLY A 11 -2.63 1.21 11.47
CA GLY A 11 -2.08 -0.10 11.81
C GLY A 11 -0.56 -0.09 11.96
N LEU A 12 0.14 0.58 11.03
CA LEU A 12 1.59 0.76 11.09
C LEU A 12 2.05 1.63 12.26
N LEU A 13 1.31 2.69 12.60
CA LEU A 13 1.61 3.54 13.75
C LEU A 13 1.44 2.78 15.08
N ILE A 14 0.43 1.90 15.18
CA ILE A 14 0.26 1.03 16.35
C ILE A 14 1.47 0.11 16.49
N LEU A 15 1.95 -0.48 15.39
CA LEU A 15 3.07 -1.41 15.40
C LEU A 15 4.36 -0.80 15.98
N VAL A 16 4.64 0.48 15.73
CA VAL A 16 5.87 1.15 16.20
C VAL A 16 5.76 1.77 17.59
N ASN A 17 4.54 2.08 18.04
CA ASN A 17 4.32 2.79 19.30
C ASN A 17 3.90 1.87 20.46
N THR A 18 3.92 0.54 20.29
CA THR A 18 3.44 -0.40 21.30
C THR A 18 4.48 -1.42 21.75
N ALA A 19 4.53 -1.69 23.05
CA ALA A 19 5.22 -2.84 23.62
C ALA A 19 4.26 -4.02 23.92
N SER A 20 2.95 -3.82 23.75
CA SER A 20 1.94 -4.84 24.00
C SER A 20 1.76 -5.75 22.79
N VAL A 21 1.94 -7.07 23.00
CA VAL A 21 1.75 -8.10 21.97
C VAL A 21 0.34 -8.06 21.37
N ILE A 22 -0.68 -7.78 22.19
CA ILE A 22 -2.08 -7.70 21.73
C ILE A 22 -2.26 -6.51 20.79
N ALA A 23 -1.73 -5.35 21.16
CA ALA A 23 -1.80 -4.16 20.31
C ALA A 23 -0.96 -4.34 19.03
N LEU A 24 0.18 -5.02 19.11
CA LEU A 24 0.99 -5.36 17.95
C LEU A 24 0.22 -6.26 16.97
N ALA A 25 -0.45 -7.30 17.46
CA ALA A 25 -1.29 -8.17 16.65
C ALA A 25 -2.47 -7.40 16.02
N ALA A 26 -3.12 -6.51 16.78
CA ALA A 26 -4.21 -5.68 16.29
C ALA A 26 -3.75 -4.70 15.19
N GLY A 27 -2.60 -4.04 15.38
CA GLY A 27 -2.01 -3.15 14.39
C GLY A 27 -1.63 -3.88 13.10
N PHE A 28 -1.02 -5.06 13.23
CA PHE A 28 -0.72 -5.94 12.09
C PHE A 28 -1.98 -6.33 11.32
N LEU A 29 -3.01 -6.84 12.01
CA LEU A 29 -4.27 -7.25 11.38
C LEU A 29 -4.97 -6.08 10.68
N LEU A 30 -5.01 -4.90 11.32
CA LEU A 30 -5.58 -3.70 10.74
C LEU A 30 -4.86 -3.30 9.44
N HIS A 31 -3.52 -3.32 9.47
CA HIS A 31 -2.72 -3.05 8.28
C HIS A 31 -2.98 -4.07 7.16
N GLN A 32 -2.99 -5.37 7.48
CA GLN A 32 -3.21 -6.43 6.50
C GLN A 32 -4.59 -6.34 5.86
N ILE A 33 -5.65 -6.10 6.64
CA ILE A 33 -7.02 -5.95 6.11
C ILE A 33 -7.08 -4.74 5.18
N ALA A 34 -6.55 -3.60 5.62
CA ALA A 34 -6.55 -2.37 4.85
C ALA A 34 -5.77 -2.52 3.54
N TRP A 35 -4.60 -3.14 3.58
CA TRP A 35 -3.76 -3.39 2.40
C TRP A 35 -4.47 -4.29 1.38
N ASN A 36 -5.02 -5.42 1.81
CA ASN A 36 -5.71 -6.36 0.93
C ASN A 36 -6.96 -5.73 0.29
N PHE A 37 -7.72 -4.95 1.06
CA PHE A 37 -8.86 -4.21 0.52
C PHE A 37 -8.43 -3.13 -0.48
N GLY A 38 -7.32 -2.45 -0.21
CA GLY A 38 -6.75 -1.44 -1.11
C GLY A 38 -6.30 -2.03 -2.44
N ILE A 39 -5.58 -3.16 -2.43
CA ILE A 39 -5.14 -3.85 -3.65
C ILE A 39 -6.33 -4.33 -4.49
N ALA A 40 -7.35 -4.92 -3.87
CA ALA A 40 -8.56 -5.35 -4.57
C ALA A 40 -9.25 -4.17 -5.28
N PHE A 41 -9.34 -3.01 -4.63
CA PHE A 41 -9.87 -1.79 -5.23
C PHE A 41 -9.03 -1.33 -6.43
N ILE A 42 -7.70 -1.37 -6.33
CA ILE A 42 -6.78 -1.00 -7.43
C ILE A 42 -6.97 -1.93 -8.62
N TYR A 43 -6.96 -3.25 -8.42
CA TYR A 43 -7.15 -4.21 -9.51
C TYR A 43 -8.52 -4.08 -10.16
N GLY A 44 -9.57 -3.83 -9.37
CA GLY A 44 -10.89 -3.51 -9.91
C GLY A 44 -10.89 -2.25 -10.78
N ALA A 45 -10.20 -1.19 -10.35
CA ALA A 45 -10.07 0.04 -11.13
C ALA A 45 -9.30 -0.19 -12.44
N ILE A 46 -8.18 -0.93 -12.39
CA ILE A 46 -7.36 -1.28 -13.58
C ILE A 46 -8.18 -2.09 -14.58
N ALA A 47 -8.93 -3.10 -14.12
CA ALA A 47 -9.77 -3.92 -14.99
C ALA A 47 -10.86 -3.11 -15.71
N GLN A 48 -11.40 -2.06 -15.07
CA GLN A 48 -12.38 -1.17 -15.71
C GLN A 48 -11.78 -0.34 -16.84
N VAL A 49 -10.54 0.14 -16.69
CA VAL A 49 -9.87 0.98 -17.71
C VAL A 49 -9.14 0.19 -18.77
N SER A 50 -8.74 -1.06 -18.48
CA SER A 50 -7.95 -1.87 -19.43
C SER A 50 -8.78 -2.44 -20.58
N ASN A 51 -10.12 -2.46 -20.47
CA ASN A 51 -11.04 -2.98 -21.49
C ASN A 51 -10.61 -4.35 -22.08
N GLN A 52 -10.12 -5.26 -21.23
CA GLN A 52 -9.61 -6.58 -21.61
C GLN A 52 -8.37 -6.56 -22.56
N SER A 53 -7.59 -5.47 -22.55
CA SER A 53 -6.34 -5.37 -23.32
C SER A 53 -5.23 -6.30 -22.84
N GLY A 54 -5.39 -6.99 -21.71
CA GLY A 54 -4.37 -7.83 -21.09
C GLY A 54 -3.32 -7.02 -20.31
N SER A 55 -3.35 -5.69 -20.38
CA SER A 55 -2.45 -4.81 -19.60
C SER A 55 -2.68 -4.92 -18.09
N GLU A 56 -3.85 -5.39 -17.65
CA GLU A 56 -4.16 -5.70 -16.26
C GLU A 56 -3.19 -6.72 -15.62
N ILE A 57 -2.55 -7.57 -16.43
CA ILE A 57 -1.57 -8.57 -15.99
C ILE A 57 -0.30 -7.91 -15.45
N LEU A 58 0.00 -6.68 -15.86
CA LEU A 58 1.15 -5.91 -15.36
C LEU A 58 0.97 -5.48 -13.90
N ALA A 59 -0.26 -5.42 -13.39
CA ALA A 59 -0.53 -4.95 -12.04
C ALA A 59 -0.03 -5.95 -10.96
N PRO A 60 -0.35 -7.26 -11.04
CA PRO A 60 0.30 -8.27 -10.19
C PRO A 60 1.82 -8.35 -10.36
N GLY A 61 2.32 -8.15 -11.59
CA GLY A 61 3.77 -8.10 -11.85
C GLY A 61 4.46 -6.92 -11.16
N SER A 62 3.82 -5.75 -11.14
CA SER A 62 4.35 -4.58 -10.43
C SER A 62 4.30 -4.76 -8.91
N GLN A 63 3.26 -5.44 -8.40
CA GLN A 63 3.16 -5.79 -6.99
C GLN A 63 4.29 -6.74 -6.56
N SER A 64 4.62 -7.75 -7.36
CA SER A 64 5.69 -8.70 -7.02
C SER A 64 7.06 -8.04 -6.97
N LEU A 65 7.33 -7.07 -7.86
CA LEU A 65 8.54 -6.23 -7.79
C LEU A 65 8.61 -5.44 -6.47
N GLY A 66 7.50 -4.82 -6.07
CA GLY A 66 7.40 -4.12 -4.78
C GLY A 66 7.67 -5.05 -3.59
N THR A 67 7.11 -6.26 -3.61
CA THR A 67 7.32 -7.27 -2.56
C THR A 67 8.76 -7.78 -2.52
N ALA A 68 9.45 -7.86 -3.67
CA ALA A 68 10.86 -8.28 -3.73
C ALA A 68 11.81 -7.17 -3.25
N LEU A 69 11.54 -5.91 -3.64
CA LEU A 69 12.38 -4.76 -3.30
C LEU A 69 12.12 -4.25 -1.88
N GLY A 70 10.92 -4.43 -1.35
CA GLY A 70 10.50 -3.97 -0.03
C GLY A 70 11.43 -4.43 1.10
N PRO A 71 11.73 -5.73 1.24
CA PRO A 71 12.65 -6.24 2.26
C PRO A 71 14.08 -5.70 2.12
N ILE A 72 14.55 -5.48 0.89
CA ILE A 72 15.89 -4.90 0.64
C ILE A 72 15.92 -3.48 1.16
N LEU A 73 14.94 -2.65 0.77
CA LEU A 73 14.84 -1.27 1.24
C LEU A 73 14.64 -1.20 2.77
N ALA A 74 13.79 -2.06 3.33
CA ALA A 74 13.57 -2.16 4.77
C ALA A 74 14.84 -2.54 5.53
N GLY A 75 15.60 -3.51 5.04
CA GLY A 75 16.87 -3.91 5.65
C GLY A 75 17.92 -2.81 5.60
N LEU A 76 18.02 -2.10 4.47
CA LEU A 76 18.91 -0.93 4.34
C LEU A 76 18.52 0.18 5.32
N LEU A 77 17.24 0.53 5.41
CA LEU A 77 16.77 1.58 6.31
C LEU A 77 16.92 1.21 7.79
N ALA A 78 16.60 -0.04 8.16
CA ALA A 78 16.75 -0.53 9.52
C ALA A 78 18.22 -0.54 9.98
N SER A 79 19.16 -0.86 9.08
CA SER A 79 20.59 -0.93 9.39
C SER A 79 21.30 0.42 9.35
N SER A 80 20.86 1.35 8.49
CA SER A 80 21.53 2.64 8.29
C SER A 80 20.88 3.82 9.01
N VAL A 81 19.60 3.73 9.35
CA VAL A 81 18.83 4.82 9.99
C VAL A 81 18.23 4.35 11.31
N ASN A 82 17.12 3.62 11.26
CA ASN A 82 16.43 2.97 12.39
C ASN A 82 15.19 2.22 11.86
N LEU A 83 14.53 1.47 12.74
CA LEU A 83 13.33 0.71 12.40
C LEU A 83 12.12 1.62 12.09
N ASP A 84 12.06 2.82 12.69
CA ASP A 84 10.99 3.79 12.44
C ASP A 84 10.99 4.30 10.99
N ALA A 85 12.18 4.44 10.38
CA ALA A 85 12.33 4.88 8.99
C ALA A 85 11.66 3.91 8.01
N VAL A 86 11.70 2.59 8.30
CA VAL A 86 11.02 1.56 7.49
C VAL A 86 9.51 1.81 7.45
N ILE A 87 8.97 2.22 8.58
CA ILE A 87 7.54 2.39 8.79
C ILE A 87 7.07 3.69 8.13
N TRP A 88 7.84 4.77 8.27
CA TRP A 88 7.57 6.02 7.55
C TRP A 88 7.62 5.85 6.04
N VAL A 89 8.60 5.12 5.50
CA VAL A 89 8.65 4.83 4.06
C VAL A 89 7.43 4.02 3.61
N SER A 90 6.97 3.08 4.43
CA SER A 90 5.75 2.30 4.14
C SER A 90 4.50 3.17 4.11
N ILE A 91 4.34 4.07 5.09
CA ILE A 91 3.23 5.04 5.15
C ILE A 91 3.28 5.99 3.93
N LEU A 92 4.45 6.56 3.63
CA LEU A 92 4.64 7.46 2.50
C LEU A 92 4.36 6.77 1.16
N GLY A 93 4.78 5.52 1.00
CA GLY A 93 4.48 4.72 -0.20
C GLY A 93 2.97 4.50 -0.39
N MET A 94 2.25 4.18 0.69
CA MET A 94 0.79 4.05 0.65
C MET A 94 0.09 5.37 0.30
N ILE A 95 0.55 6.49 0.87
CA ILE A 95 0.01 7.83 0.57
C ILE A 95 0.29 8.19 -0.89
N ALA A 96 1.54 8.03 -1.35
CA ALA A 96 1.94 8.33 -2.72
C ALA A 96 1.12 7.51 -3.74
N GLY A 97 0.97 6.20 -3.52
CA GLY A 97 0.13 5.36 -4.37
C GLY A 97 -1.33 5.82 -4.41
N SER A 98 -1.88 6.20 -3.26
CA SER A 98 -3.25 6.73 -3.16
C SER A 98 -3.41 8.07 -3.88
N LEU A 99 -2.41 8.94 -3.77
CA LEU A 99 -2.40 10.25 -4.41
C LEU A 99 -2.30 10.11 -5.93
N ILE A 100 -1.41 9.23 -6.41
CA ILE A 100 -1.27 8.94 -7.84
C ILE A 100 -2.60 8.46 -8.40
N LEU A 101 -3.24 7.47 -7.75
CA LEU A 101 -4.55 6.96 -8.20
C LEU A 101 -5.65 8.04 -8.18
N PHE A 102 -5.65 8.91 -7.18
CA PHE A 102 -6.61 10.01 -7.11
C PHE A 102 -6.42 11.00 -8.26
N LEU A 103 -5.17 11.39 -8.54
CA LEU A 103 -4.83 12.35 -9.59
C LEU A 103 -5.01 11.77 -11.00
N THR A 104 -4.78 10.48 -11.20
CA THR A 104 -4.91 9.83 -12.51
C THR A 104 -6.32 9.33 -12.82
N ARG A 105 -7.24 9.36 -11.84
CA ARG A 105 -8.65 8.98 -12.01
C ARG A 105 -9.36 9.80 -13.09
N GLU A 106 -9.12 11.12 -13.13
CA GLU A 106 -9.72 12.04 -14.10
C GLU A 106 -9.25 11.75 -15.53
N ALA A 107 -7.99 11.32 -15.71
CA ALA A 107 -7.43 10.99 -17.02
C ALA A 107 -8.08 9.75 -17.67
N HIS A 108 -8.78 8.93 -16.88
CA HIS A 108 -9.40 7.68 -17.34
C HIS A 108 -10.91 7.62 -17.09
N SER A 109 -11.52 8.72 -16.63
CA SER A 109 -12.98 8.85 -16.61
C SER A 109 -13.47 8.78 -18.06
N PRO A 110 -14.39 7.87 -18.43
CA PRO A 110 -15.04 7.96 -19.72
C PRO A 110 -15.70 9.35 -19.75
N ARG A 111 -15.22 10.22 -20.64
CA ARG A 111 -15.96 11.43 -20.97
C ARG A 111 -17.30 10.96 -21.51
N SER A 112 -18.36 11.25 -20.75
CA SER A 112 -19.76 11.09 -21.15
C SER A 112 -20.02 11.78 -22.49
#